data_AF-A0A7J0FMC2-F1
#
_entry.id   AF-A0A7J0FMC2-F1
#
_cell.length_a   1.000
_cell.length_b   1.000
_cell.length_c   1.000
_cell.angle_alpha   90.00
_cell.angle_beta   90.00
_cell.angle_gamma   90.00
#
_symmetry.space_group_name_H-M   'P 1'
#
loop_
_entity.id
_entity.type
_entity.pdbx_description
1 polymer ?
#
loop_
_entity_poly.entity_id
_entity_poly.type
_entity_poly.pdbx_seq_one_letter_code
_entity_poly.pdbx_strand_id
1 'polypeptide(L)'
;MEDKKIKIIAAAVIAALIAGIVVARLSLKLSEAFYVIAGAGTAAIIAVFAILLLRHGFDRRRRLMETQMVSEGRELRIEYSFLRKVAGVPTKFRERELEEATDGFTCLVGKGSSACVFKGILSDGTAVAVKRIEGEERGEREFRSEVAAIASVQHVNLVRLLGYCSVPAGNRFLVYEFIPYGSLDKWIFPPRREPQPQPQPKGKLTLGRVFSVGFEVEGVDEREVRKLVHVALWCVQEKARLRPTMAQVVEMLEGRVPVDEPPDTQMIIIDLLSIDKEEEEHNPSRDRQRLAATRVNSDVASSSTYSYSMSVLSGR
;
A
#
# COMPACT_ATOMS: atom_id res chain seq x y z
N MET A 1 -7.57 32.45 31.40
CA MET A 1 -8.38 33.67 31.67
C MET A 1 -7.49 34.92 31.75
N GLU A 2 -6.17 34.75 31.75
CA GLU A 2 -5.14 35.76 31.88
C GLU A 2 -5.10 36.74 30.71
N ASP A 3 -5.27 36.30 29.46
CA ASP A 3 -5.17 37.19 28.28
C ASP A 3 -6.19 38.33 28.29
N LYS A 4 -7.39 38.08 28.84
CA LYS A 4 -8.42 39.10 28.99
C LYS A 4 -8.02 40.12 30.06
N LYS A 5 -7.43 39.65 31.17
CA LYS A 5 -6.94 40.51 32.25
C LYS A 5 -5.80 41.41 31.76
N ILE A 6 -4.85 40.85 31.02
CA ILE A 6 -3.71 41.60 30.45
C ILE A 6 -4.19 42.70 29.48
N LYS A 7 -5.19 42.40 28.63
CA LYS A 7 -5.78 43.40 27.72
C LYS A 7 -6.52 44.52 28.44
N ILE A 8 -7.25 44.19 29.50
CA ILE A 8 -7.95 45.18 30.34
C ILE A 8 -6.95 46.09 31.06
N ILE A 9 -5.88 45.50 31.61
CA ILE A 9 -4.82 46.25 32.29
C ILE A 9 -4.09 47.17 31.30
N ALA A 10 -3.74 46.68 30.11
CA ALA A 10 -3.09 47.49 29.08
C ALA A 10 -3.96 48.66 28.62
N ALA A 11 -5.27 48.43 28.40
CA ALA A 11 -6.21 49.49 28.03
C ALA A 11 -6.37 50.54 29.14
N ALA A 12 -6.43 50.11 30.41
CA ALA A 12 -6.50 51.01 31.56
C ALA A 12 -5.24 51.89 31.70
N VAL A 13 -4.05 51.31 31.48
CA VAL A 13 -2.77 52.05 31.52
C VAL A 13 -2.70 53.09 30.40
N ILE A 14 -3.12 52.75 29.19
CA ILE A 14 -3.15 53.70 28.05
C ILE A 14 -4.13 54.84 28.33
N ALA A 15 -5.33 54.54 28.85
CA ALA A 15 -6.32 55.55 29.19
C ALA A 15 -5.81 56.50 30.30
N ALA A 16 -5.13 55.98 31.32
CA ALA A 16 -4.54 56.78 32.38
C ALA A 16 -3.40 57.70 31.87
N LEU A 17 -2.56 57.22 30.95
CA LEU A 17 -1.52 58.02 30.30
C LEU A 17 -2.10 59.17 29.48
N ILE A 18 -3.16 58.90 28.70
CA ILE A 18 -3.85 59.94 27.91
C ILE A 18 -4.48 60.99 28.83
N ALA A 19 -5.17 60.56 29.89
CA ALA A 19 -5.78 61.45 30.88
C ALA A 19 -4.72 62.32 31.59
N GLY A 20 -3.58 61.74 31.97
CA GLY A 20 -2.47 62.48 32.57
C GLY A 20 -1.90 63.57 31.65
N ILE A 21 -1.82 63.31 30.35
CA ILE A 21 -1.33 64.29 29.37
C ILE A 21 -2.35 65.41 29.15
N VAL A 22 -3.65 65.12 29.18
CA VAL A 22 -4.72 66.13 29.12
C VAL A 22 -4.76 66.98 30.39
N VAL A 23 -4.60 66.39 31.56
CA VAL A 23 -4.52 67.14 32.82
C VAL A 23 -3.27 68.02 32.86
N ALA A 24 -2.13 67.52 32.38
CA ALA A 24 -0.91 68.32 32.23
C ALA A 24 -1.11 69.50 31.27
N ARG A 25 -1.83 69.31 30.15
CA ARG A 25 -2.25 70.38 29.21
C ARG A 25 -3.05 71.49 29.89
N LEU A 26 -3.91 71.14 30.84
CA LEU A 26 -4.79 72.09 31.53
C LEU A 26 -4.10 72.77 32.73
N SER A 27 -3.13 72.10 33.35
CA SER A 27 -2.57 72.52 34.65
C SER A 27 -1.22 73.24 34.53
N LEU A 28 -0.46 73.00 33.46
CA LEU A 28 0.88 73.54 33.29
C LEU A 28 0.91 74.52 32.11
N LYS A 29 1.25 75.79 32.36
CA LYS A 29 1.53 76.81 31.33
C LYS A 29 2.88 76.54 30.62
N LEU A 30 3.06 75.34 30.07
CA LEU A 30 4.24 74.97 29.28
C LEU A 30 4.13 75.48 27.84
N SER A 31 5.29 75.64 27.18
CA SER A 31 5.41 76.08 25.79
C SER A 31 4.64 75.19 24.81
N GLU A 32 3.99 75.81 23.81
CA GLU A 32 3.29 75.16 22.69
C GLU A 32 4.11 74.01 22.06
N ALA A 33 5.44 74.14 21.96
CA ALA A 33 6.31 73.13 21.38
C ALA A 33 6.32 71.80 22.17
N PHE A 34 6.22 71.86 23.50
CA PHE A 34 6.17 70.66 24.34
C PHE A 34 4.94 69.81 24.04
N TYR A 35 3.81 70.47 23.77
CA TYR A 35 2.54 69.83 23.51
C TYR A 35 2.48 69.14 22.15
N VAL A 36 3.17 69.67 21.14
CA VAL A 36 3.30 69.04 19.81
C VAL A 36 4.12 67.75 19.91
N ILE A 37 5.24 67.77 20.64
CA ILE A 37 6.13 66.61 20.80
C ILE A 37 5.44 65.49 21.61
N ALA A 38 4.75 65.84 22.71
CA ALA A 38 4.00 64.87 23.50
C ALA A 38 2.80 64.26 22.76
N GLY A 39 2.11 65.06 21.94
CA GLY A 39 1.01 64.60 21.09
C GLY A 39 1.46 63.61 20.00
N ALA A 40 2.60 63.89 19.36
CA ALA A 40 3.17 62.98 18.37
C ALA A 40 3.57 61.63 18.98
N GLY A 41 4.19 61.64 20.18
CA GLY A 41 4.58 60.42 20.88
C GLY A 41 3.39 59.54 21.28
N THR A 42 2.32 60.15 21.79
CA THR A 42 1.10 59.40 22.15
C THR A 42 0.39 58.82 20.93
N ALA A 43 0.27 59.58 19.84
CA ALA A 43 -0.31 59.09 18.60
C ALA A 43 0.45 57.89 18.03
N ALA A 44 1.79 57.91 18.07
CA ALA A 44 2.62 56.79 17.64
C ALA A 44 2.41 55.53 18.50
N ILE A 45 2.33 55.68 19.82
CA ILE A 45 2.09 54.55 20.74
C ILE A 45 0.70 53.93 20.50
N ILE A 46 -0.34 54.75 20.32
CA ILE A 46 -1.69 54.29 20.03
C ILE A 46 -1.73 53.54 18.69
N ALA A 47 -1.04 54.05 17.67
CA ALA A 47 -0.95 53.40 16.36
C ALA A 47 -0.28 52.02 16.44
N VAL A 48 0.85 51.90 17.16
CA VAL A 48 1.54 50.62 17.36
C VAL A 48 0.64 49.63 18.11
N PHE A 49 -0.03 50.09 19.17
CA PHE A 49 -0.94 49.23 19.94
C PHE A 49 -2.13 48.75 19.10
N ALA A 50 -2.71 49.62 18.28
CA ALA A 50 -3.77 49.26 17.34
C ALA A 50 -3.29 48.19 16.33
N ILE A 51 -2.09 48.34 15.77
CA ILE A 51 -1.49 47.35 14.86
C ILE A 51 -1.27 46.01 15.57
N LEU A 52 -0.79 46.01 16.82
CA LEU A 52 -0.60 44.79 17.61
C LEU A 52 -1.93 44.09 17.91
N LEU A 53 -2.99 44.83 18.24
CA LEU A 53 -4.31 44.26 18.47
C LEU A 53 -4.92 43.66 17.20
N LEU A 54 -4.75 44.34 16.05
CA LEU A 54 -5.20 43.83 14.75
C LEU A 54 -4.46 42.56 14.37
N ARG A 55 -3.12 42.53 14.49
CA ARG A 55 -2.31 41.34 14.25
C ARG A 55 -2.70 40.18 15.15
N HIS A 56 -2.85 40.44 16.45
CA HIS A 56 -3.27 39.41 17.41
C HIS A 56 -4.71 38.91 17.14
N GLY A 57 -5.61 39.78 16.71
CA GLY A 57 -6.98 39.40 16.32
C GLY A 57 -6.98 38.48 15.10
N PHE A 58 -6.16 38.83 14.11
CA PHE A 58 -5.99 38.04 12.89
C PHE A 58 -5.36 36.68 13.18
N ASP A 59 -4.30 36.63 13.98
CA ASP A 59 -3.63 35.38 14.40
C ASP A 59 -4.56 34.48 15.21
N ARG A 60 -5.44 35.06 16.04
CA ARG A 60 -6.43 34.29 16.81
C ARG A 60 -7.52 33.72 15.91
N ARG A 61 -8.03 34.49 14.94
CA ARG A 61 -9.00 34.02 13.94
C ARG A 61 -8.39 32.92 13.08
N ARG A 62 -7.14 33.09 12.67
CA ARG A 62 -6.39 32.11 11.88
C ARG A 62 -6.28 30.77 12.61
N ARG A 63 -5.90 30.77 13.89
CA ARG A 63 -5.81 29.52 14.68
C ARG A 63 -7.15 28.81 14.85
N LEU A 64 -8.25 29.55 15.06
CA LEU A 64 -9.58 28.95 15.16
C LEU A 64 -10.02 28.30 13.84
N MET A 65 -9.81 29.01 12.71
CA MET A 65 -10.08 28.46 11.38
C MET A 65 -9.20 27.25 11.07
N GLU A 66 -7.91 27.27 11.45
CA GLU A 66 -7.03 26.10 11.31
C GLU A 66 -7.54 24.92 12.14
N THR A 67 -7.96 25.12 13.39
CA THR A 67 -8.52 24.03 14.21
C THR A 67 -9.83 23.49 13.65
N GLN A 68 -10.70 24.36 13.14
CA GLN A 68 -11.99 23.97 12.56
C GLN A 68 -11.80 23.22 11.24
N MET A 69 -10.90 23.69 10.37
CA MET A 69 -10.52 22.98 9.15
C MET A 69 -9.89 21.61 9.45
N VAL A 70 -9.10 21.49 10.53
CA VAL A 70 -8.53 20.20 10.95
C VAL A 70 -9.61 19.24 11.45
N SER A 71 -10.62 19.71 12.20
CA SER A 71 -11.72 18.87 12.65
C SER A 71 -12.64 18.46 11.50
N GLU A 72 -13.06 19.40 10.65
CA GLU A 72 -13.89 19.13 9.47
C GLU A 72 -13.16 18.19 8.50
N GLY A 73 -11.85 18.40 8.30
CA GLY A 73 -11.01 17.51 7.49
C GLY A 73 -10.83 16.11 8.08
N ARG A 74 -10.87 15.95 9.41
CA ARG A 74 -10.88 14.62 10.06
C ARG A 74 -12.23 13.94 9.89
N GLU A 75 -13.33 14.65 10.10
CA GLU A 75 -14.69 14.14 9.95
C GLU A 75 -14.95 13.66 8.51
N LEU A 76 -14.61 14.49 7.52
CA LEU A 76 -14.65 14.11 6.10
C LEU A 76 -13.83 12.85 5.80
N ARG A 77 -12.59 12.74 6.34
CA ARG A 77 -11.79 11.51 6.15
C ARG A 77 -12.45 10.28 6.74
N ILE A 78 -13.10 10.40 7.91
CA ILE A 78 -13.80 9.29 8.55
C ILE A 78 -14.99 8.87 7.67
N GLU A 79 -15.80 9.82 7.21
CA GLU A 79 -16.94 9.55 6.33
C GLU A 79 -16.51 8.89 5.01
N TYR A 80 -15.48 9.43 4.34
CA TYR A 80 -14.91 8.84 3.13
C TYR A 80 -14.36 7.43 3.37
N SER A 81 -13.76 7.16 4.52
CA SER A 81 -13.26 5.82 4.87
C SER A 81 -14.39 4.80 5.07
N PHE A 82 -15.51 5.24 5.65
CA PHE A 82 -16.70 4.40 5.80
C PHE A 82 -17.31 4.05 4.44
N LEU A 83 -17.53 5.05 3.57
CA LEU A 83 -18.05 4.82 2.21
C LEU A 83 -17.16 3.89 1.40
N ARG A 84 -15.83 3.99 1.57
CA ARG A 84 -14.87 3.10 0.93
C ARG A 84 -15.01 1.64 1.40
N LYS A 85 -15.19 1.42 2.71
CA LYS A 85 -15.44 0.08 3.28
C LYS A 85 -16.74 -0.54 2.74
N VAL A 86 -17.80 0.27 2.62
CA VAL A 86 -19.10 -0.16 2.07
C VAL A 86 -19.01 -0.46 0.57
N ALA A 87 -18.29 0.36 -0.20
CA ALA A 87 -18.09 0.18 -1.63
C ALA A 87 -17.11 -0.97 -1.99
N GLY A 88 -16.56 -1.68 -0.98
CA GLY A 88 -15.60 -2.76 -1.21
C GLY A 88 -14.24 -2.29 -1.73
N VAL A 89 -13.97 -0.99 -1.73
CA VAL A 89 -12.74 -0.40 -2.25
C VAL A 89 -11.61 -0.54 -1.23
N PRO A 90 -10.34 -0.75 -1.64
CA PRO A 90 -9.26 -1.05 -0.71
C PRO A 90 -8.86 0.19 0.09
N THR A 91 -8.69 0.06 1.39
CA THR A 91 -8.32 1.16 2.30
C THR A 91 -6.82 1.46 2.22
N LYS A 92 -6.42 2.73 2.25
CA LYS A 92 -5.00 3.10 2.36
C LYS A 92 -4.59 3.11 3.83
N PHE A 93 -3.72 2.19 4.22
CA PHE A 93 -3.17 2.06 5.57
C PHE A 93 -1.86 2.85 5.72
N ARG A 94 -1.53 3.19 6.97
CA ARG A 94 -0.19 3.68 7.34
C ARG A 94 0.71 2.50 7.70
N GLU A 95 2.01 2.60 7.43
CA GLU A 95 2.96 1.52 7.75
C GLU A 95 2.93 1.17 9.25
N ARG A 96 2.89 2.18 10.12
CA ARG A 96 2.76 2.00 11.58
C ARG A 96 1.53 1.18 11.99
N GLU A 97 0.39 1.35 11.31
CA GLU A 97 -0.82 0.56 11.61
C GLU A 97 -0.62 -0.92 11.30
N LEU A 98 0.14 -1.22 10.23
CA LEU A 98 0.47 -2.60 9.86
C LEU A 98 1.55 -3.19 10.76
N GLU A 99 2.51 -2.39 11.19
CA GLU A 99 3.53 -2.79 12.16
C GLU A 99 2.89 -3.16 13.50
N GLU A 100 1.97 -2.34 14.02
CA GLU A 100 1.20 -2.63 15.23
C GLU A 100 0.31 -3.87 15.04
N ALA A 101 -0.37 -4.00 13.91
CA ALA A 101 -1.25 -5.14 13.62
C ALA A 101 -0.50 -6.48 13.47
N THR A 102 0.77 -6.45 13.08
CA THR A 102 1.59 -7.65 12.83
C THR A 102 2.64 -7.91 13.92
N ASP A 103 2.56 -7.16 15.02
CA ASP A 103 3.52 -7.21 16.12
C ASP A 103 4.97 -7.11 15.62
N GLY A 104 5.24 -6.09 14.80
CA GLY A 104 6.55 -5.85 14.18
C GLY A 104 6.90 -6.82 13.05
N PHE A 105 5.92 -7.34 12.31
CA PHE A 105 6.10 -8.32 11.23
C PHE A 105 6.78 -9.63 11.68
N THR A 106 6.43 -10.12 12.87
CA THR A 106 7.06 -11.30 13.48
C THR A 106 6.45 -12.63 13.02
N CYS A 107 5.14 -12.68 12.77
CA CYS A 107 4.42 -13.90 12.39
C CYS A 107 4.41 -14.13 10.87
N LEU A 108 5.49 -14.68 10.31
CA LEU A 108 5.59 -15.02 8.90
C LEU A 108 4.73 -16.24 8.53
N VAL A 109 3.81 -16.08 7.59
CA VAL A 109 2.89 -17.13 7.09
C VAL A 109 3.44 -17.79 5.83
N GLY A 110 4.15 -17.03 5.00
CA GLY A 110 4.74 -17.50 3.76
C GLY A 110 5.79 -16.53 3.23
N LYS A 111 6.80 -17.07 2.55
CA LYS A 111 7.87 -16.31 1.90
C LYS A 111 8.02 -16.78 0.47
N GLY A 112 7.85 -15.86 -0.47
CA GLY A 112 8.15 -16.07 -1.89
C GLY A 112 9.42 -15.34 -2.30
N SER A 113 9.74 -15.38 -3.59
CA SER A 113 10.89 -14.66 -4.16
C SER A 113 10.68 -13.15 -4.29
N SER A 114 9.42 -12.70 -4.34
CA SER A 114 9.08 -11.28 -4.49
C SER A 114 8.30 -10.68 -3.32
N ALA A 115 7.96 -11.50 -2.30
CA ALA A 115 7.19 -11.02 -1.16
C ALA A 115 7.33 -11.89 0.09
N CYS A 116 7.18 -11.25 1.24
CA CYS A 116 6.94 -11.91 2.53
C CYS A 116 5.50 -11.64 2.99
N VAL A 117 4.81 -12.67 3.50
CA VAL A 117 3.42 -12.57 3.97
C VAL A 117 3.39 -12.80 5.48
N PHE A 118 2.86 -11.83 6.22
CA PHE A 118 2.76 -11.85 7.67
C PHE A 118 1.29 -11.94 8.11
N LYS A 119 1.03 -12.65 9.21
CA LYS A 119 -0.28 -12.65 9.85
C LYS A 119 -0.38 -11.43 10.76
N GLY A 120 -1.54 -10.79 10.78
CA GLY A 120 -1.84 -9.72 11.71
C GLY A 120 -3.30 -9.67 12.12
N ILE A 121 -3.60 -8.83 13.09
CA ILE A 121 -4.95 -8.50 13.55
C ILE A 121 -5.05 -6.97 13.56
N LEU A 122 -5.96 -6.41 12.75
CA LEU A 122 -6.21 -4.98 12.73
C LEU A 122 -6.88 -4.51 14.04
N SER A 123 -6.89 -3.21 14.29
CA SER A 123 -7.48 -2.62 15.50
C SER A 123 -8.98 -2.87 15.66
N ASP A 124 -9.69 -3.21 14.57
CA ASP A 124 -11.09 -3.63 14.58
C ASP A 124 -11.29 -5.14 14.80
N GLY A 125 -10.21 -5.89 15.06
CA GLY A 125 -10.22 -7.34 15.29
C GLY A 125 -10.17 -8.17 14.01
N THR A 126 -10.15 -7.55 12.83
CA THR A 126 -10.10 -8.26 11.55
C THR A 126 -8.75 -8.99 11.40
N ALA A 127 -8.79 -10.32 11.21
CA ALA A 127 -7.60 -11.10 10.91
C ALA A 127 -7.15 -10.84 9.45
N VAL A 128 -5.87 -10.50 9.27
CA VAL A 128 -5.32 -10.10 7.97
C VAL A 128 -4.04 -10.82 7.62
N ALA A 129 -3.79 -10.94 6.31
CA ALA A 129 -2.52 -11.33 5.73
C ALA A 129 -1.87 -10.10 5.08
N VAL A 130 -0.75 -9.65 5.63
CA VAL A 130 0.01 -8.48 5.17
C VAL A 130 1.16 -8.95 4.28
N LYS A 131 1.03 -8.76 2.97
CA LYS A 131 2.04 -9.09 1.97
C LYS A 131 2.95 -7.88 1.74
N ARG A 132 4.20 -7.95 2.20
CA ARG A 132 5.25 -6.98 1.93
C ARG A 132 5.93 -7.33 0.60
N ILE A 133 5.91 -6.41 -0.36
CA ILE A 133 6.56 -6.56 -1.66
C ILE A 133 8.05 -6.21 -1.52
N GLU A 134 8.93 -7.02 -2.11
CA GLU A 134 10.38 -6.83 -2.11
C GLU A 134 10.86 -6.30 -3.48
N GLY A 135 11.88 -5.44 -3.49
CA GLY A 135 12.45 -4.83 -4.70
C GLY A 135 11.85 -3.46 -5.05
N GLU A 136 12.67 -2.53 -5.54
CA GLU A 136 12.28 -1.13 -5.74
C GLU A 136 11.47 -0.94 -7.05
N GLU A 137 12.13 -1.11 -8.20
CA GLU A 137 11.50 -0.88 -9.52
C GLU A 137 10.52 -2.01 -9.91
N ARG A 138 10.94 -3.28 -9.74
CA ARG A 138 10.08 -4.45 -9.98
C ARG A 138 8.90 -4.50 -9.01
N GLY A 139 9.13 -4.14 -7.74
CA GLY A 139 8.08 -4.16 -6.71
C GLY A 139 7.02 -3.08 -6.91
N GLU A 140 7.37 -1.93 -7.48
CA GLU A 140 6.40 -0.92 -7.90
C GLU A 140 5.41 -1.46 -8.94
N ARG A 141 5.93 -2.08 -9.99
CA ARG A 141 5.12 -2.65 -11.06
C ARG A 141 4.22 -3.77 -10.55
N GLU A 142 4.77 -4.68 -9.74
CA GLU A 142 4.00 -5.76 -9.10
C GLU A 142 2.89 -5.21 -8.20
N PHE A 143 3.21 -4.23 -7.36
CA PHE A 143 2.24 -3.56 -6.50
C PHE A 143 1.12 -2.90 -7.29
N ARG A 144 1.45 -2.11 -8.32
CA ARG A 144 0.45 -1.39 -9.13
C ARG A 144 -0.43 -2.35 -9.92
N SER A 145 0.15 -3.40 -10.48
CA SER A 145 -0.58 -4.45 -11.20
C SER A 145 -1.60 -5.14 -10.30
N GLU A 146 -1.17 -5.53 -9.09
CA GLU A 146 -2.03 -6.23 -8.13
C GLU A 146 -3.17 -5.29 -7.66
N VAL A 147 -2.86 -4.05 -7.25
CA VAL A 147 -3.92 -3.08 -6.88
C VAL A 147 -4.88 -2.82 -8.03
N ALA A 148 -4.39 -2.62 -9.26
CA ALA A 148 -5.25 -2.33 -10.41
C ALA A 148 -6.17 -3.51 -10.77
N ALA A 149 -5.68 -4.75 -10.65
CA ALA A 149 -6.42 -5.93 -11.05
C ALA A 149 -7.52 -6.33 -10.06
N ILE A 150 -7.28 -6.20 -8.75
CA ILE A 150 -8.17 -6.75 -7.72
C ILE A 150 -8.76 -5.72 -6.76
N ALA A 151 -8.46 -4.42 -6.91
CA ALA A 151 -8.98 -3.39 -6.00
C ALA A 151 -10.51 -3.37 -5.90
N SER A 152 -11.21 -3.65 -6.99
CA SER A 152 -12.69 -3.62 -7.04
C SER A 152 -13.31 -5.01 -7.22
N VAL A 153 -12.53 -6.08 -7.09
CA VAL A 153 -13.00 -7.44 -7.34
C VAL A 153 -13.39 -8.10 -6.01
N GLN A 154 -14.68 -8.39 -5.87
CA GLN A 154 -15.23 -9.15 -4.75
C GLN A 154 -15.92 -10.41 -5.30
N HIS A 155 -15.31 -11.56 -5.05
CA HIS A 155 -15.84 -12.84 -5.49
C HIS A 155 -15.56 -13.91 -4.44
N VAL A 156 -16.48 -14.87 -4.28
CA VAL A 156 -16.39 -15.95 -3.26
C VAL A 156 -15.11 -16.77 -3.35
N ASN A 157 -14.53 -16.90 -4.55
CA ASN A 157 -13.31 -17.68 -4.81
C ASN A 157 -12.05 -16.82 -4.96
N LEU A 158 -12.09 -15.52 -4.61
CA LEU A 158 -10.93 -14.64 -4.63
C LEU A 158 -10.69 -14.07 -3.24
N VAL A 159 -9.44 -14.10 -2.79
CA VAL A 159 -9.07 -13.51 -1.50
C VAL A 159 -9.21 -12.00 -1.62
N ARG A 160 -10.05 -11.42 -0.75
CA ARG A 160 -10.40 -10.00 -0.80
C ARG A 160 -9.18 -9.14 -0.44
N LEU A 161 -8.87 -8.17 -1.30
CA LEU A 161 -7.94 -7.08 -0.96
C LEU A 161 -8.67 -6.08 -0.06
N LEU A 162 -8.26 -6.01 1.21
CA LEU A 162 -8.82 -5.07 2.18
C LEU A 162 -8.20 -3.68 2.05
N GLY A 163 -6.94 -3.63 1.62
CA GLY A 163 -6.23 -2.37 1.46
C GLY A 163 -4.77 -2.51 1.09
N TYR A 164 -4.07 -1.39 1.14
CA TYR A 164 -2.66 -1.29 0.78
C TYR A 164 -1.96 -0.22 1.60
N CYS A 165 -0.65 -0.32 1.71
CA CYS A 165 0.23 0.74 2.19
C CYS A 165 1.33 0.97 1.16
N SER A 166 1.59 2.24 0.84
CA SER A 166 2.64 2.64 -0.08
C SER A 166 3.34 3.86 0.51
N VAL A 167 4.61 3.66 0.88
CA VAL A 167 5.52 4.71 1.34
C VAL A 167 6.40 5.11 0.16
N PRO A 168 6.53 6.40 -0.17
CA PRO A 168 7.44 6.85 -1.24
C PRO A 168 8.86 6.37 -0.97
N ALA A 169 9.49 5.72 -1.96
CA ALA A 169 10.84 5.13 -1.84
C ALA A 169 11.01 4.18 -0.63
N GLY A 170 9.92 3.57 -0.16
CA GLY A 170 9.91 2.68 1.00
C GLY A 170 9.15 1.39 0.75
N ASN A 171 8.79 0.73 1.86
CA ASN A 171 8.08 -0.54 1.80
C ASN A 171 6.67 -0.39 1.22
N ARG A 172 6.26 -1.41 0.46
CA ARG A 172 4.91 -1.52 -0.11
C ARG A 172 4.24 -2.75 0.47
N PHE A 173 3.01 -2.59 0.89
CA PHE A 173 2.23 -3.66 1.51
C PHE A 173 0.86 -3.77 0.87
N LEU A 174 0.41 -5.01 0.73
CA LEU A 174 -0.96 -5.35 0.40
C LEU A 174 -1.59 -6.08 1.58
N VAL A 175 -2.81 -5.72 1.91
CA VAL A 175 -3.53 -6.24 3.07
C VAL A 175 -4.72 -7.06 2.56
N TYR A 176 -4.66 -8.36 2.82
CA TYR A 176 -5.67 -9.33 2.44
C TYR A 176 -6.44 -9.84 3.65
N GLU A 177 -7.63 -10.36 3.41
CA GLU A 177 -8.31 -11.19 4.39
C GLU A 177 -7.47 -12.44 4.71
N PHE A 178 -7.38 -12.79 5.99
CA PHE A 178 -6.61 -13.96 6.41
C PHE A 178 -7.39 -15.26 6.14
N ILE A 179 -6.77 -16.19 5.43
CA ILE A 179 -7.32 -17.53 5.20
C ILE A 179 -6.79 -18.50 6.27
N PRO A 180 -7.65 -19.02 7.17
CA PRO A 180 -7.20 -19.77 8.34
C PRO A 180 -6.56 -21.12 8.04
N TYR A 181 -6.97 -21.77 6.94
CA TYR A 181 -6.47 -23.08 6.54
C TYR A 181 -5.17 -23.02 5.72
N GLY A 182 -4.62 -21.82 5.53
CA GLY A 182 -3.40 -21.62 4.77
C GLY A 182 -3.56 -21.91 3.29
N SER A 183 -2.42 -22.06 2.63
CA SER A 183 -2.31 -22.27 1.20
C SER A 183 -2.50 -23.75 0.84
N LEU A 184 -3.04 -24.00 -0.35
CA LEU A 184 -3.41 -25.33 -0.83
C LEU A 184 -2.20 -26.28 -0.94
N ASP A 185 -0.99 -25.77 -1.18
CA ASP A 185 0.25 -26.56 -1.23
C ASP A 185 0.48 -27.36 0.04
N LYS A 186 0.09 -26.85 1.22
CA LYS A 186 0.25 -27.56 2.49
C LYS A 186 -0.66 -28.78 2.60
N TRP A 187 -1.76 -28.78 1.87
CA TRP A 187 -2.74 -29.87 1.83
C TRP A 187 -2.39 -30.91 0.77
N ILE A 188 -1.88 -30.47 -0.37
CA ILE A 188 -1.47 -31.36 -1.47
C ILE A 188 -0.10 -31.98 -1.19
N PHE A 189 0.83 -31.20 -0.63
CA PHE A 189 2.21 -31.60 -0.33
C PHE A 189 2.45 -31.49 1.19
N PRO A 190 1.82 -32.34 2.02
CA PRO A 190 2.07 -32.34 3.45
C PRO A 190 3.56 -32.60 3.71
N PRO A 191 4.20 -31.87 4.64
CA PRO A 191 5.59 -32.10 4.97
C PRO A 191 5.77 -33.56 5.38
N ARG A 192 6.71 -34.27 4.73
CA ARG A 192 7.12 -35.61 5.19
C ARG A 192 7.50 -35.48 6.67
N ARG A 193 6.91 -36.30 7.53
CA ARG A 193 7.28 -36.34 8.96
C ARG A 193 8.78 -36.65 9.04
N GLU A 194 9.60 -35.67 9.35
CA GLU A 194 10.94 -35.94 9.85
C GLU A 194 10.79 -36.73 11.16
N PRO A 195 11.47 -37.88 11.32
CA PRO A 195 11.46 -38.61 12.58
C PRO A 195 11.92 -37.67 13.70
N GLN A 196 11.14 -37.58 14.78
CA GLN A 196 11.50 -36.81 15.97
C GLN A 196 12.91 -37.22 16.44
N PRO A 197 13.83 -36.27 16.69
CA PRO A 197 15.15 -36.62 17.19
C PRO A 197 15.02 -37.21 18.60
N GLN A 198 15.49 -38.44 18.78
CA GLN A 198 15.68 -39.02 20.11
C GLN A 198 16.72 -38.18 20.88
N PRO A 199 16.51 -37.90 22.18
CA PRO A 199 17.44 -37.10 22.95
C PRO A 199 18.75 -37.88 23.16
N GLN A 200 19.83 -37.42 22.51
CA GLN A 200 21.20 -37.90 22.78
C GLN A 200 21.96 -36.92 23.70
N PRO A 201 22.83 -37.44 24.58
CA PRO A 201 23.44 -36.65 25.64
C PRO A 201 24.51 -35.68 25.13
N LYS A 202 24.60 -34.55 25.83
CA LYS A 202 25.44 -33.38 25.53
C LYS A 202 26.94 -33.73 25.50
N GLY A 203 27.59 -33.45 24.38
CA GLY A 203 29.04 -33.50 24.19
C GLY A 203 29.48 -32.50 23.10
N LYS A 204 30.63 -31.85 23.33
CA LYS A 204 31.18 -30.63 22.72
C LYS A 204 31.59 -30.69 21.23
N LEU A 205 31.54 -29.52 20.57
CA LEU A 205 32.29 -29.03 19.37
C LEU A 205 31.87 -29.68 18.02
N THR A 206 31.76 -29.02 16.86
CA THR A 206 32.57 -27.94 16.23
C THR A 206 31.75 -27.11 15.21
N LEU A 207 32.24 -25.90 14.95
CA LEU A 207 31.94 -25.02 13.82
C LEU A 207 32.23 -25.73 12.49
N GLY A 208 31.29 -25.69 11.55
CA GLY A 208 31.50 -26.13 10.16
C GLY A 208 30.49 -27.15 9.67
N ARG A 209 29.26 -26.70 9.34
CA ARG A 209 28.43 -27.40 8.36
C ARG A 209 27.55 -26.40 7.65
N VAL A 210 28.10 -25.86 6.57
CA VAL A 210 27.32 -25.34 5.45
C VAL A 210 26.42 -26.50 5.02
N PHE A 211 25.13 -26.41 5.35
CA PHE A 211 24.13 -27.31 4.80
C PHE A 211 23.98 -26.94 3.32
N SER A 212 24.75 -27.62 2.47
CA SER A 212 24.29 -27.88 1.11
C SER A 212 22.97 -28.62 1.25
N VAL A 213 21.87 -27.92 1.00
CA VAL A 213 20.61 -28.59 0.66
C VAL A 213 20.83 -29.10 -0.76
N GLY A 214 21.42 -30.29 -0.86
CA GLY A 214 21.35 -31.09 -2.07
C GLY A 214 19.88 -31.38 -2.31
N PHE A 215 19.34 -30.77 -3.36
CA PHE A 215 18.03 -31.09 -3.89
C PHE A 215 18.15 -32.43 -4.61
N GLU A 216 18.14 -33.53 -3.85
CA GLU A 216 17.85 -34.84 -4.42
C GLU A 216 16.35 -34.87 -4.70
N VAL A 217 15.98 -34.60 -5.95
CA VAL A 217 14.65 -34.92 -6.47
C VAL A 217 14.56 -36.43 -6.53
N GLU A 218 14.13 -37.01 -5.42
CA GLU A 218 13.62 -38.37 -5.40
C GLU A 218 12.45 -38.44 -6.40
N GLY A 219 12.59 -39.29 -7.42
CA GLY A 219 11.85 -39.22 -8.68
C GLY A 219 10.36 -38.90 -8.53
N VAL A 220 9.97 -37.71 -9.02
CA VAL A 220 8.56 -37.37 -9.18
C VAL A 220 8.00 -38.23 -10.32
N ASP A 221 6.95 -39.02 -10.05
CA ASP A 221 6.28 -39.82 -11.07
C ASP A 221 5.82 -38.89 -12.20
N GLU A 222 6.28 -39.13 -13.43
CA GLU A 222 5.94 -38.37 -14.64
C GLU A 222 4.42 -38.26 -14.80
N ARG A 223 3.67 -39.27 -14.32
CA ARG A 223 2.21 -39.26 -14.31
C ARG A 223 1.62 -38.20 -13.39
N GLU A 224 2.19 -37.98 -12.22
CA GLU A 224 1.75 -36.95 -11.28
C GLU A 224 2.07 -35.55 -11.81
N VAL A 225 3.24 -35.37 -12.43
CA VAL A 225 3.59 -34.11 -13.12
C VAL A 225 2.61 -33.82 -14.25
N ARG A 226 2.37 -34.81 -15.13
CA ARG A 226 1.45 -34.68 -16.25
C ARG A 226 0.04 -34.32 -15.77
N LYS A 227 -0.44 -35.01 -14.74
CA LYS A 227 -1.74 -34.75 -14.10
C LYS A 227 -1.85 -33.31 -13.58
N LEU A 228 -0.83 -32.83 -12.85
CA LEU A 228 -0.78 -31.44 -12.36
C LEU A 228 -0.81 -30.42 -13.51
N VAL A 229 -0.07 -30.67 -14.58
CA VAL A 229 -0.04 -29.80 -15.78
C VAL A 229 -1.42 -29.76 -16.44
N HIS A 230 -2.08 -30.90 -16.58
CA HIS A 230 -3.41 -30.96 -17.21
C HIS A 230 -4.46 -30.24 -16.36
N VAL A 231 -4.46 -30.43 -15.05
CA VAL A 231 -5.34 -29.70 -14.13
C VAL A 231 -5.09 -28.18 -14.22
N ALA A 232 -3.83 -27.75 -14.27
CA ALA A 232 -3.49 -26.34 -14.45
C ALA A 232 -4.02 -25.78 -15.78
N LEU A 233 -3.84 -26.52 -16.88
CA LEU A 233 -4.35 -26.14 -18.21
C LEU A 233 -5.88 -26.05 -18.27
N TRP A 234 -6.59 -26.94 -17.56
CA TRP A 234 -8.03 -26.85 -17.38
C TRP A 234 -8.47 -25.60 -16.60
N CYS A 235 -7.71 -25.22 -15.57
CA CYS A 235 -7.99 -24.02 -14.75
C CYS A 235 -7.77 -22.71 -15.51
N VAL A 236 -6.81 -22.65 -16.44
CA VAL A 236 -6.46 -21.42 -17.19
C VAL A 236 -7.21 -21.28 -18.52
N GLN A 237 -8.17 -22.16 -18.80
CA GLN A 237 -8.96 -22.12 -20.05
C GLN A 237 -9.56 -20.73 -20.31
N GLU A 238 -9.47 -20.25 -21.55
CA GLU A 238 -9.97 -18.91 -21.93
C GLU A 238 -11.49 -18.79 -21.64
N LYS A 239 -12.25 -19.82 -22.01
CA LYS A 239 -13.70 -19.88 -21.79
C LYS A 239 -13.99 -20.31 -20.36
N ALA A 240 -14.52 -19.41 -19.54
CA ALA A 240 -14.86 -19.66 -18.13
C ALA A 240 -15.75 -20.91 -17.92
N ARG A 241 -16.65 -21.21 -18.86
CA ARG A 241 -17.53 -22.39 -18.82
C ARG A 241 -16.82 -23.74 -18.99
N LEU A 242 -15.57 -23.74 -19.45
CA LEU A 242 -14.74 -24.94 -19.58
C LEU A 242 -13.82 -25.14 -18.38
N ARG A 243 -13.74 -24.15 -17.48
CA ARG A 243 -12.93 -24.28 -16.27
C ARG A 243 -13.65 -25.19 -15.26
N PRO A 244 -12.95 -26.16 -14.67
CA PRO A 244 -13.52 -26.97 -13.61
C PRO A 244 -13.83 -26.12 -12.38
N THR A 245 -14.83 -26.54 -11.61
CA THR A 245 -15.07 -25.99 -10.27
C THR A 245 -13.95 -26.40 -9.33
N MET A 246 -13.73 -25.65 -8.24
CA MET A 246 -12.72 -26.02 -7.24
C MET A 246 -12.93 -27.42 -6.65
N ALA A 247 -14.18 -27.86 -6.50
CA ALA A 247 -14.50 -29.22 -6.05
C ALA A 247 -13.99 -30.28 -7.04
N GLN A 248 -14.24 -30.07 -8.35
CA GLN A 248 -13.72 -30.95 -9.41
C GLN A 248 -12.19 -30.93 -9.48
N VAL A 249 -11.56 -29.78 -9.29
CA VAL A 249 -10.09 -29.67 -9.22
C VAL A 249 -9.53 -30.52 -8.08
N VAL A 250 -10.16 -30.47 -6.89
CA VAL A 250 -9.74 -31.29 -5.75
C VAL A 250 -9.93 -32.78 -6.06
N GLU A 251 -11.07 -33.20 -6.61
CA GLU A 251 -11.31 -34.60 -6.99
C GLU A 251 -10.31 -35.12 -8.05
N MET A 252 -9.97 -34.26 -9.02
CA MET A 252 -8.92 -34.54 -10.01
C MET A 252 -7.57 -34.72 -9.33
N LEU A 253 -7.17 -33.85 -8.41
CA LEU A 253 -5.90 -33.93 -7.69
C LEU A 253 -5.82 -35.14 -6.75
N GLU A 254 -6.91 -35.44 -6.02
CA GLU A 254 -7.03 -36.62 -5.16
C GLU A 254 -7.08 -37.95 -5.95
N GLY A 255 -7.17 -37.88 -7.28
CA GLY A 255 -7.24 -39.07 -8.15
C GLY A 255 -8.59 -39.79 -8.11
N ARG A 256 -9.63 -39.13 -7.59
CA ARG A 256 -11.01 -39.66 -7.59
C ARG A 256 -11.66 -39.56 -8.97
N VAL A 257 -11.21 -38.60 -9.78
CA VAL A 257 -11.66 -38.35 -11.15
C VAL A 257 -10.45 -38.37 -12.09
N PRO A 258 -10.49 -39.10 -13.22
CA PRO A 258 -9.41 -39.07 -14.20
C PRO A 258 -9.30 -37.67 -14.83
N VAL A 259 -8.06 -37.27 -15.14
CA VAL A 259 -7.79 -35.97 -15.77
C VAL A 259 -7.60 -36.19 -17.27
N ASP A 260 -8.57 -35.73 -18.06
CA ASP A 260 -8.51 -35.76 -19.52
C ASP A 260 -7.57 -34.69 -20.08
N GLU A 261 -7.10 -34.91 -21.31
CA GLU A 261 -6.33 -33.92 -22.07
C GLU A 261 -7.13 -32.61 -22.26
N PRO A 262 -6.57 -31.46 -21.85
CA PRO A 262 -7.25 -30.18 -21.96
C PRO A 262 -7.35 -29.77 -23.44
N PRO A 263 -8.39 -29.02 -23.83
CA PRO A 263 -8.52 -28.54 -25.20
C PRO A 263 -7.38 -27.56 -25.54
N ASP A 264 -6.92 -27.61 -26.79
CA ASP A 264 -5.91 -26.71 -27.32
C ASP A 264 -6.34 -25.25 -27.14
N THR A 265 -5.62 -24.54 -26.29
CA THR A 265 -5.75 -23.09 -26.13
C THR A 265 -4.76 -22.38 -27.03
N GLN A 266 -5.26 -21.51 -27.91
CA GLN A 266 -4.43 -20.47 -28.51
C GLN A 266 -4.06 -19.47 -27.40
N MET A 267 -2.98 -19.74 -26.66
CA MET A 267 -2.42 -18.74 -25.76
C MET A 267 -1.90 -17.59 -26.62
N ILE A 268 -2.65 -16.48 -26.66
CA ILE A 268 -2.13 -15.21 -27.16
C ILE A 268 -1.10 -14.74 -26.12
N ILE A 269 0.18 -14.99 -26.39
CA ILE A 269 1.26 -14.36 -25.65
C ILE A 269 1.27 -12.90 -26.07
N ILE A 270 0.55 -12.04 -25.33
CA ILE A 270 0.81 -10.61 -25.40
C ILE A 270 2.11 -10.39 -24.66
N ASP A 271 3.18 -10.14 -25.41
CA ASP A 271 4.48 -9.79 -24.85
C ASP A 271 4.41 -8.37 -24.23
N LEU A 272 3.80 -8.28 -23.04
CA LEU A 272 3.64 -7.07 -22.23
C LEU A 272 4.96 -6.49 -21.71
N LEU A 273 6.11 -7.05 -22.13
CA LEU A 273 7.45 -6.53 -21.85
C LEU A 273 8.03 -5.70 -23.00
N SER A 274 7.30 -5.54 -24.10
CA SER A 274 7.76 -4.77 -25.28
C SER A 274 7.27 -3.31 -25.35
N ILE A 275 6.66 -2.77 -24.27
CA ILE A 275 6.10 -1.40 -24.28
C ILE A 275 7.09 -0.32 -23.78
N ASP A 276 8.22 -0.69 -23.15
CA ASP A 276 9.18 0.31 -22.68
C ASP A 276 10.42 0.37 -23.58
N LYS A 277 10.24 0.95 -24.78
CA LYS A 277 11.29 1.65 -25.54
C LYS A 277 10.64 2.43 -26.67
N GLU A 278 10.23 3.65 -26.38
CA GLU A 278 10.21 4.81 -27.28
C GLU A 278 9.61 6.01 -26.51
N GLU A 279 10.40 6.57 -25.58
CA GLU A 279 10.33 8.01 -25.34
C GLU A 279 11.38 8.65 -26.26
N GLU A 280 10.95 9.20 -27.40
CA GLU A 280 11.46 10.48 -27.92
C GLU A 280 10.56 11.01 -29.07
N GLU A 281 10.19 12.29 -28.92
CA GLU A 281 9.68 13.26 -29.92
C GLU A 281 8.35 13.06 -30.70
N HIS A 282 7.29 13.67 -30.14
CA HIS A 282 6.40 14.67 -30.75
C HIS A 282 6.07 14.61 -32.27
N ASN A 283 4.85 14.17 -32.64
CA ASN A 283 4.01 14.82 -33.67
C ASN A 283 2.52 14.33 -33.62
N PRO A 284 1.51 15.19 -33.35
CA PRO A 284 0.12 14.77 -33.16
C PRO A 284 -0.67 14.72 -34.48
N SER A 285 -0.32 13.83 -35.41
CA SER A 285 -1.02 13.73 -36.70
C SER A 285 -1.10 12.34 -37.37
N ARG A 286 -1.09 11.23 -36.60
CA ARG A 286 -1.28 9.87 -37.18
C ARG A 286 -2.26 8.93 -36.43
N ASP A 287 -3.13 9.45 -35.58
CA ASP A 287 -4.05 8.63 -34.75
C ASP A 287 -5.31 8.10 -35.45
N ARG A 288 -5.34 8.01 -36.78
CA ARG A 288 -6.51 7.46 -37.51
C ARG A 288 -6.27 6.19 -38.32
N GLN A 289 -5.10 5.55 -38.22
CA GLN A 289 -4.79 4.40 -39.09
C GLN A 289 -4.11 3.19 -38.43
N ARG A 290 -4.26 2.99 -37.12
CA ARG A 290 -3.84 1.73 -36.45
C ARG A 290 -4.98 0.96 -35.76
N LEU A 291 -6.20 1.08 -36.28
CA LEU A 291 -7.21 0.02 -36.20
C LEU A 291 -7.30 -0.66 -37.57
N ALA A 292 -6.38 -1.55 -37.86
CA ALA A 292 -6.54 -2.51 -38.95
C ALA A 292 -5.82 -3.79 -38.56
N ALA A 293 -6.61 -4.85 -38.42
CA ALA A 293 -6.15 -6.20 -38.15
C ALA A 293 -5.06 -6.62 -39.16
N THR A 294 -3.85 -6.87 -38.67
CA THR A 294 -2.84 -7.56 -39.47
C THR A 294 -3.14 -9.05 -39.41
N ARG A 295 -3.99 -9.52 -40.32
CA ARG A 295 -3.97 -10.92 -40.77
C ARG A 295 -2.60 -11.15 -41.41
N VAL A 296 -1.76 -11.95 -40.76
CA VAL A 296 -0.66 -12.63 -41.46
C VAL A 296 -1.13 -14.05 -41.73
N ASN A 297 -1.47 -14.28 -43.00
CA ASN A 297 -1.51 -15.62 -43.58
C ASN A 297 -0.06 -16.10 -43.66
N SER A 298 0.23 -17.23 -43.03
CA SER A 298 1.41 -18.03 -43.33
C SER A 298 1.00 -19.49 -43.32
N ASP A 299 0.58 -19.96 -44.49
CA ASP A 299 0.59 -21.37 -44.86
C ASP A 299 2.04 -21.88 -44.82
N VAL A 300 2.47 -22.42 -43.68
CA VAL A 300 3.64 -23.29 -43.59
C VAL A 300 3.29 -24.38 -42.60
N ALA A 301 3.13 -25.61 -43.09
CA ALA A 301 3.12 -26.80 -42.26
C ALA A 301 4.42 -26.84 -41.44
N SER A 302 4.32 -26.59 -40.13
CA SER A 302 5.40 -26.83 -39.18
C SER A 302 4.87 -27.78 -38.12
N SER A 303 5.13 -29.06 -38.40
CA SER A 303 5.19 -30.10 -37.39
C SER A 303 6.20 -29.67 -36.32
N SER A 304 5.73 -29.18 -35.18
CA SER A 304 6.59 -28.85 -34.05
C SER A 304 6.57 -30.02 -33.07
N THR A 305 7.45 -30.95 -33.37
CA THR A 305 7.96 -31.99 -32.48
C THR A 305 8.31 -31.40 -31.11
N TYR A 306 7.89 -32.07 -30.05
CA TYR A 306 8.29 -31.81 -28.67
C TYR A 306 9.81 -31.60 -28.58
N SER A 307 10.25 -30.39 -28.22
CA SER A 307 11.64 -30.12 -27.84
C SER A 307 11.69 -29.83 -26.35
N TYR A 308 12.00 -30.86 -25.57
CA TYR A 308 12.41 -30.74 -24.17
C TYR A 308 13.84 -30.21 -24.14
N SER A 309 14.03 -28.89 -24.15
CA SER A 309 15.33 -28.29 -23.84
C SER A 309 15.36 -27.85 -22.37
N MET A 310 15.89 -28.75 -21.53
CA MET A 310 16.33 -28.43 -20.17
C MET A 310 17.39 -27.33 -20.22
N SER A 311 17.05 -26.12 -19.76
CA SER A 311 18.04 -25.07 -19.50
C SER A 311 18.62 -25.30 -18.11
N VAL A 312 19.79 -25.95 -18.08
CA VAL A 312 20.65 -26.11 -16.91
C VAL A 312 21.23 -24.74 -16.57
N LEU A 313 20.69 -24.05 -15.57
CA LEU A 313 21.35 -22.89 -14.99
C LEU A 313 22.34 -23.35 -13.92
N SER A 314 23.59 -23.44 -14.36
CA SER A 314 24.78 -23.57 -13.52
C SER A 314 24.83 -22.41 -12.52
N GLY A 315 25.01 -22.76 -11.24
CA GLY A 315 25.25 -21.78 -10.18
C GLY A 315 26.58 -21.05 -10.33
N ARG A 316 26.58 -19.79 -9.90
CA ARG A 316 27.64 -19.12 -9.15
C ARG A 316 27.03 -17.97 -8.37
#